data_AF-A0A3S1GKG0-F1
#
_entry.id   AF-A0A3S1GKG0-F1
#
_cell.length_a   1.000
_cell.length_b   1.000
_cell.length_c   1.000
_cell.angle_alpha   90.00
_cell.angle_beta   90.00
_cell.angle_gamma   90.00
#
_symmetry.space_group_name_H-M   'P 1'
#
loop_
_entity.id
_entity.type
_entity.pdbx_description
1 polymer ?
#
loop_
_entity_poly.entity_id
_entity_poly.type
_entity_poly.pdbx_seq_one_letter_code
_entity_poly.pdbx_strand_id
1 'polypeptide(L)'
;LVHTAYVFPPRPHEEIFASSTSGLAASFEETDSILHGIMECIERDALTRAERIHGFFQRRRIDPRTIDDPTVASLLESLEAKGLLVGLWHAPSPLGLPVIWCHLMEDRPPETAILHHPAEGSAAGFDAASAIVHAIYEAAQSRLTAISGARDDLTRASYPKYPDWQKIAAHRRLLSDGPRDVHFHAIAGQNYTSAGNRMSALLAQIEGAGIDTVYMIQLDTRPLGDLSVVRIVIPALTPLLHG
;
A
#
# COMPACT_ATOMS: atom_id res chain seq x y z
N LEU A 1 -23.32 6.49 -7.03
CA LEU A 1 -22.37 6.85 -8.11
C LEU A 1 -20.97 6.28 -7.83
N VAL A 2 -20.60 6.05 -6.57
CA VAL A 2 -19.48 5.17 -6.21
C VAL A 2 -20.06 4.01 -5.40
N HIS A 3 -19.70 2.78 -5.73
CA HIS A 3 -20.12 1.58 -4.99
C HIS A 3 -18.99 0.56 -4.96
N THR A 4 -19.03 -0.28 -3.93
CA THR A 4 -18.19 -1.48 -3.79
C THR A 4 -18.98 -2.76 -4.05
N ALA A 5 -20.17 -2.63 -4.65
CA ALA A 5 -20.98 -3.77 -5.05
C ALA A 5 -20.39 -4.42 -6.31
N TYR A 6 -19.61 -5.49 -6.12
CA TYR A 6 -19.12 -6.33 -7.21
C TYR A 6 -20.23 -7.29 -7.65
N VAL A 7 -21.06 -6.87 -8.62
CA VAL A 7 -22.21 -7.66 -9.10
C VAL A 7 -21.93 -8.15 -10.52
N PHE A 8 -22.28 -9.41 -10.83
CA PHE A 8 -22.19 -9.94 -12.19
C PHE A 8 -23.59 -10.25 -12.77
N PRO A 9 -23.91 -9.86 -14.02
CA PRO A 9 -23.08 -9.05 -14.92
C PRO A 9 -22.92 -7.60 -14.43
N PRO A 10 -21.82 -6.92 -14.80
CA PRO A 10 -21.57 -5.55 -14.38
C PRO A 10 -22.68 -4.62 -14.88
N ARG A 11 -23.08 -3.67 -14.04
CA ARG A 11 -24.13 -2.70 -14.40
C ARG A 11 -23.57 -1.66 -15.39
N PRO A 12 -24.40 -1.06 -16.26
CA PRO A 12 -23.91 -0.12 -17.28
C PRO A 12 -23.11 1.09 -16.75
N HIS A 13 -23.30 1.48 -15.48
CA HIS A 13 -22.54 2.57 -14.86
C HIS A 13 -21.17 2.15 -14.30
N GLU A 14 -20.93 0.85 -14.15
CA GLU A 14 -19.63 0.28 -13.75
C GLU A 14 -18.59 0.40 -14.88
N GLU A 15 -19.03 0.67 -16.12
CA GLU A 15 -18.16 1.04 -17.24
C GLU A 15 -17.60 2.47 -17.10
N ILE A 16 -18.23 3.33 -16.27
CA ILE A 16 -17.85 4.74 -16.09
C ILE A 16 -16.98 4.90 -14.83
N PHE A 17 -17.33 4.21 -13.74
CA PHE A 17 -16.54 4.18 -12.51
C PHE A 17 -16.26 2.74 -12.10
N ALA A 18 -14.98 2.36 -12.08
CA ALA A 18 -14.60 1.03 -11.65
C ALA A 18 -15.00 0.79 -10.18
N SER A 19 -15.64 -0.36 -9.93
CA SER A 19 -15.92 -0.83 -8.58
C SER A 19 -14.61 -1.06 -7.84
N SER A 20 -14.30 -0.20 -6.89
CA SER A 20 -13.07 -0.24 -6.10
C SER A 20 -13.34 0.31 -4.71
N THR A 21 -12.57 -0.14 -3.72
CA THR A 21 -12.55 0.47 -2.39
C THR A 21 -11.62 1.69 -2.32
N SER A 22 -10.81 1.96 -3.35
CA SER A 22 -9.81 3.03 -3.37
C SER A 22 -10.34 4.42 -3.00
N GLY A 23 -9.84 4.99 -1.91
CA GLY A 23 -10.26 6.30 -1.41
C GLY A 23 -11.47 6.23 -0.48
N LEU A 24 -11.94 5.04 -0.12
CA LEU A 24 -12.94 4.86 0.94
C LEU A 24 -12.23 4.88 2.30
N ALA A 25 -12.60 5.81 3.16
CA ALA A 25 -11.98 5.96 4.47
C ALA A 25 -13.00 6.25 5.55
N ALA A 26 -12.70 5.78 6.76
CA ALA A 26 -13.55 5.91 7.93
C ALA A 26 -12.72 6.27 9.16
N SER A 27 -13.18 7.24 9.95
CA SER A 27 -12.59 7.63 11.22
C SER A 27 -13.60 8.41 12.06
N PHE A 28 -13.24 8.78 13.29
CA PHE A 28 -14.09 9.62 14.15
C PHE A 28 -13.99 11.12 13.82
N GLU A 29 -12.99 11.53 13.04
CA GLU A 29 -12.75 12.92 12.69
C GLU A 29 -12.78 13.08 11.17
N GLU A 30 -13.67 13.92 10.64
CA GLU A 30 -13.85 14.05 9.18
C GLU A 30 -12.54 14.39 8.44
N THR A 31 -11.69 15.22 9.04
CA THR A 31 -10.39 15.59 8.47
C THR A 31 -9.49 14.36 8.28
N ASP A 32 -9.49 13.42 9.22
CA ASP A 32 -8.68 12.20 9.14
C ASP A 32 -9.23 11.24 8.08
N SER A 33 -10.56 11.13 7.97
CA SER A 33 -11.20 10.35 6.89
C SER A 33 -10.82 10.91 5.52
N ILE A 34 -10.85 12.23 5.34
CA ILE A 34 -10.47 12.86 4.07
C ILE A 34 -8.98 12.65 3.79
N LEU A 35 -8.10 12.92 4.76
CA LEU A 35 -6.65 12.72 4.61
C LEU A 35 -6.34 11.29 4.19
N HIS A 36 -6.92 10.31 4.90
CA HIS A 36 -6.72 8.90 4.59
C HIS A 36 -7.20 8.57 3.17
N GLY A 37 -8.40 8.99 2.80
CA GLY A 37 -8.95 8.70 1.46
C GLY A 37 -8.09 9.29 0.33
N ILE A 38 -7.56 10.49 0.51
CA ILE A 38 -6.64 11.11 -0.47
C ILE A 38 -5.32 10.33 -0.54
N MET A 39 -4.70 10.01 0.61
CA MET A 39 -3.44 9.27 0.67
C MET A 39 -3.57 7.89 0.01
N GLU A 40 -4.70 7.20 0.24
CA GLU A 40 -4.96 5.91 -0.43
C GLU A 40 -5.08 6.09 -1.95
N CYS A 41 -5.77 7.11 -2.45
CA CYS A 41 -5.82 7.37 -3.90
C CYS A 41 -4.42 7.56 -4.51
N ILE A 42 -3.54 8.29 -3.82
CA ILE A 42 -2.17 8.55 -4.25
C ILE A 42 -1.34 7.26 -4.24
N GLU A 43 -1.46 6.46 -3.18
CA GLU A 43 -0.80 5.16 -3.07
C GLU A 43 -1.18 4.25 -4.23
N ARG A 44 -2.49 4.09 -4.49
CA ARG A 44 -3.02 3.21 -5.54
C ARG A 44 -2.57 3.63 -6.93
N ASP A 45 -2.51 4.93 -7.22
CA ASP A 45 -1.96 5.44 -8.49
C ASP A 45 -0.47 5.15 -8.63
N ALA A 46 0.32 5.37 -7.57
CA ALA A 46 1.75 5.09 -7.59
C ALA A 46 2.03 3.58 -7.81
N LEU A 47 1.27 2.69 -7.17
CA LEU A 47 1.38 1.24 -7.39
C LEU A 47 0.98 0.84 -8.81
N THR A 48 -0.13 1.39 -9.32
CA THR A 48 -0.59 1.12 -10.69
C THR A 48 0.46 1.55 -11.72
N ARG A 49 1.18 2.66 -11.47
CA ARG A 49 2.31 3.08 -12.30
C ARG A 49 3.52 2.18 -12.11
N ALA A 50 3.80 1.74 -10.88
CA ALA A 50 4.89 0.83 -10.58
C ALA A 50 4.77 -0.50 -11.34
N GLU A 51 3.56 -1.05 -11.46
CA GLU A 51 3.29 -2.27 -12.25
C GLU A 51 3.68 -2.12 -13.74
N ARG A 52 3.64 -0.89 -14.27
CA ARG A 52 4.02 -0.59 -15.67
C ARG A 52 5.52 -0.35 -15.84
N ILE A 53 6.28 -0.21 -14.76
CA ILE A 53 7.73 -0.01 -14.81
C ILE A 53 8.40 -1.38 -15.03
N HIS A 54 9.01 -1.55 -16.22
CA HIS A 54 9.76 -2.77 -16.51
C HIS A 54 10.91 -2.95 -15.51
N GLY A 55 10.94 -4.12 -14.87
CA GLY A 55 11.96 -4.45 -13.87
C GLY A 55 11.84 -3.65 -12.57
N PHE A 56 10.63 -3.17 -12.21
CA PHE A 56 10.38 -2.38 -11.00
C PHE A 56 11.04 -3.01 -9.76
N PHE A 57 10.77 -4.29 -9.51
CA PHE A 57 11.28 -4.98 -8.33
C PHE A 57 12.80 -5.17 -8.33
N GLN A 58 13.46 -5.05 -9.49
CA GLN A 58 14.91 -5.15 -9.61
C GLN A 58 15.61 -3.79 -9.48
N ARG A 59 14.89 -2.67 -9.65
CA ARG A 59 15.51 -1.33 -9.78
C ARG A 59 15.07 -0.35 -8.71
N ARG A 60 13.96 -0.61 -8.03
CA ARG A 60 13.31 0.33 -7.10
C ARG A 60 13.42 -0.08 -5.65
N ARG A 61 14.20 -1.12 -5.37
CA ARG A 61 14.37 -1.66 -4.02
C ARG A 61 15.23 -0.74 -3.17
N ILE A 62 14.74 -0.42 -1.98
CA ILE A 62 15.43 0.37 -0.98
C ILE A 62 16.49 -0.49 -0.31
N ASP A 63 17.71 0.04 -0.16
CA ASP A 63 18.76 -0.58 0.63
C ASP A 63 18.51 -0.34 2.13
N PRO A 64 18.18 -1.37 2.92
CA PRO A 64 17.92 -1.20 4.35
C PRO A 64 19.13 -0.67 5.11
N ARG A 65 20.36 -0.86 4.61
CA ARG A 65 21.58 -0.34 5.23
C ARG A 65 21.69 1.19 5.18
N THR A 66 20.86 1.81 4.34
CA THR A 66 20.85 3.27 4.16
C THR A 66 19.76 3.94 5.00
N ILE A 67 18.93 3.16 5.69
CA ILE A 67 17.88 3.63 6.58
C ILE A 67 18.53 4.02 7.91
N ASP A 68 18.46 5.30 8.24
CA ASP A 68 18.98 5.89 9.49
C ASP A 68 17.88 6.25 10.48
N ASP A 69 16.60 6.04 10.13
CA ASP A 69 15.49 6.15 11.06
C ASP A 69 15.51 4.99 12.08
N PRO A 70 15.64 5.29 13.39
CA PRO A 70 15.81 4.25 14.42
C PRO A 70 14.55 3.40 14.61
N THR A 71 13.36 3.94 14.34
CA THR A 71 12.10 3.19 14.47
C THR A 71 12.01 2.14 13.38
N VAL A 72 12.32 2.53 12.13
CA VAL A 72 12.33 1.62 10.99
C VAL A 72 13.41 0.55 11.16
N ALA A 73 14.63 0.95 11.55
CA ALA A 73 15.73 0.02 11.76
C ALA A 73 15.38 -1.05 12.82
N SER A 74 14.87 -0.63 13.98
CA SER A 74 14.43 -1.54 15.05
C SER A 74 13.32 -2.50 14.61
N LEU A 75 12.36 -2.01 13.82
CA LEU A 75 11.29 -2.85 13.27
C LEU A 75 11.83 -3.92 12.32
N LEU A 76 12.75 -3.56 11.43
CA LEU A 76 13.40 -4.49 10.50
C LEU A 76 14.24 -5.53 11.25
N GLU A 77 15.03 -5.12 12.24
CA GLU A 77 15.81 -6.03 13.10
C GLU A 77 14.91 -7.03 13.84
N SER A 78 13.79 -6.58 14.39
CA SER A 78 12.80 -7.46 15.05
C SER A 78 12.18 -8.48 14.10
N LEU A 79 11.92 -8.10 12.84
CA LEU A 79 11.39 -9.02 11.82
C LEU A 79 12.45 -10.02 11.37
N GLU A 80 13.69 -9.58 11.16
CA GLU A 80 14.81 -10.45 10.81
C GLU A 80 15.09 -11.47 11.92
N ALA A 81 15.09 -11.04 13.19
CA ALA A 81 15.24 -11.91 14.35
C ALA A 81 14.14 -12.99 14.45
N LYS A 82 12.98 -12.76 13.83
CA LYS A 82 11.86 -13.72 13.72
C LYS A 82 11.94 -14.57 12.45
N GLY A 83 13.02 -14.47 11.68
CA GLY A 83 13.23 -15.23 10.44
C GLY A 83 12.40 -14.73 9.26
N LEU A 84 12.00 -13.45 9.27
CA LEU A 84 11.25 -12.83 8.18
C LEU A 84 12.16 -11.98 7.31
N LEU A 85 12.05 -12.17 5.99
CA LEU A 85 12.63 -11.34 4.96
C LEU A 85 11.69 -10.19 4.64
N VAL A 86 12.25 -8.99 4.56
CA VAL A 86 11.53 -7.77 4.19
C VAL A 86 12.14 -7.17 2.92
N GLY A 87 11.28 -6.92 1.93
CA GLY A 87 11.62 -6.14 0.75
C GLY A 87 10.83 -4.85 0.76
N LEU A 88 11.50 -3.72 0.56
CA LEU A 88 10.88 -2.40 0.48
C LEU A 88 11.21 -1.80 -0.88
N TRP A 89 10.20 -1.33 -1.61
CA TRP A 89 10.36 -0.67 -2.89
C TRP A 89 9.73 0.71 -2.87
N HIS A 90 10.43 1.68 -3.44
CA HIS A 90 9.89 3.02 -3.62
C HIS A 90 9.12 3.11 -4.93
N ALA A 91 7.79 3.17 -4.82
CA ALA A 91 6.89 3.49 -5.92
C ALA A 91 6.85 5.02 -6.12
N PRO A 92 7.41 5.54 -7.23
CA PRO A 92 7.41 6.98 -7.43
C PRO A 92 5.98 7.51 -7.66
N SER A 93 5.58 8.48 -6.85
CA SER A 93 4.32 9.22 -6.99
C SER A 93 4.52 10.52 -7.79
N PRO A 94 3.61 10.89 -8.70
CA PRO A 94 3.65 12.18 -9.39
C PRO A 94 3.50 13.37 -8.43
N LEU A 95 2.97 13.16 -7.22
CA LEU A 95 2.82 14.19 -6.20
C LEU A 95 4.06 14.35 -5.31
N GLY A 96 5.11 13.56 -5.55
CA GLY A 96 6.34 13.60 -4.76
C GLY A 96 6.20 13.08 -3.33
N LEU A 97 5.06 12.50 -2.94
CA LEU A 97 4.92 11.84 -1.65
C LEU A 97 5.58 10.45 -1.69
N PRO A 98 6.26 10.03 -0.61
CA PRO A 98 6.81 8.68 -0.53
C PRO A 98 5.69 7.65 -0.53
N VAL A 99 5.73 6.75 -1.51
CA VAL A 99 4.90 5.55 -1.56
C VAL A 99 5.78 4.31 -1.50
N ILE A 100 5.54 3.47 -0.50
CA ILE A 100 6.35 2.29 -0.21
C ILE A 100 5.52 1.05 -0.48
N TRP A 101 6.09 0.10 -1.22
CA TRP A 101 5.56 -1.25 -1.38
C TRP A 101 6.43 -2.21 -0.59
N CYS A 102 5.82 -2.98 0.31
CA CYS A 102 6.47 -3.95 1.17
C CYS A 102 6.08 -5.37 0.78
N HIS A 103 7.07 -6.26 0.65
CA HIS A 103 6.87 -7.71 0.64
C HIS A 103 7.48 -8.31 1.90
N LEU A 104 6.72 -9.19 2.56
CA LEU A 104 7.09 -9.88 3.79
C LEU A 104 6.97 -11.39 3.62
N MET A 105 8.03 -12.14 3.93
CA MET A 105 8.07 -13.59 3.69
C MET A 105 9.05 -14.31 4.63
N GLU A 106 8.79 -15.55 4.99
CA GLU A 106 9.73 -16.38 5.76
C GLU A 106 11.02 -16.70 4.98
N ASP A 107 12.16 -16.50 5.64
CA ASP A 107 13.49 -16.87 5.12
C ASP A 107 13.58 -18.39 4.92
N ARG A 108 13.30 -19.15 5.98
CA ARG A 108 13.35 -20.61 5.98
C ARG A 108 12.01 -21.15 6.45
N PRO A 109 11.00 -21.24 5.56
CA PRO A 109 9.72 -21.78 5.96
C PRO A 109 9.87 -23.26 6.34
N PRO A 110 9.21 -23.72 7.42
CA PRO A 110 9.06 -25.15 7.64
C PRO A 110 8.26 -25.77 6.49
N GLU A 111 8.38 -27.08 6.28
CA GLU A 111 7.56 -27.82 5.29
C GLU A 111 6.05 -27.64 5.54
N THR A 112 5.67 -27.29 6.76
CA THR A 112 4.30 -27.03 7.20
C THR A 112 3.84 -25.57 7.03
N ALA A 113 4.66 -24.69 6.45
CA ALA A 113 4.29 -23.29 6.25
C ALA A 113 3.02 -23.18 5.39
N ILE A 114 2.04 -22.44 5.89
CA ILE A 114 0.73 -22.28 5.24
C ILE A 114 0.81 -21.26 4.09
N LEU A 115 1.74 -20.31 4.18
CA LEU A 115 1.97 -19.28 3.18
C LEU A 115 3.33 -19.47 2.53
N HIS A 116 3.32 -19.64 1.22
CA HIS A 116 4.56 -19.79 0.45
C HIS A 116 4.91 -18.55 -0.38
N HIS A 117 3.93 -17.69 -0.64
CA HIS A 117 4.13 -16.42 -1.34
C HIS A 117 4.32 -15.27 -0.33
N PRO A 118 5.05 -14.21 -0.72
CA PRO A 118 5.16 -13.03 0.13
C PRO A 118 3.77 -12.44 0.40
N ALA A 119 3.55 -12.01 1.63
CA ALA A 119 2.45 -11.09 1.92
C ALA A 119 2.85 -9.69 1.47
N GLU A 120 1.89 -8.94 0.96
CA GLU A 120 2.11 -7.61 0.41
C GLU A 120 1.36 -6.56 1.24
N GLY A 121 1.94 -5.37 1.29
CA GLY A 121 1.35 -4.18 1.88
C GLY A 121 2.00 -2.93 1.28
N SER A 122 1.31 -1.80 1.37
CA SER A 122 1.75 -0.54 0.82
C SER A 122 1.33 0.63 1.70
N ALA A 123 1.99 1.77 1.53
CA ALA A 123 1.58 2.99 2.20
C ALA A 123 2.11 4.21 1.46
N ALA A 124 1.25 5.21 1.28
CA ALA A 124 1.69 6.59 1.11
C ALA A 124 1.91 7.26 2.48
N GLY A 125 2.92 8.11 2.60
CA GLY A 125 3.19 8.89 3.82
C GLY A 125 3.61 10.32 3.55
N PHE A 126 3.60 11.16 4.58
CA PHE A 126 4.19 12.51 4.54
C PHE A 126 5.70 12.51 4.74
N ASP A 127 6.23 11.40 5.23
CA ASP A 127 7.64 11.11 5.40
C ASP A 127 7.89 9.62 5.08
N ALA A 128 9.11 9.30 4.66
CA ALA A 128 9.44 7.97 4.18
C ALA A 128 9.44 6.91 5.31
N ALA A 129 9.77 7.30 6.53
CA ALA A 129 9.85 6.38 7.67
C ALA A 129 8.45 5.88 8.06
N SER A 130 7.49 6.79 8.22
CA SER A 130 6.09 6.46 8.49
C SER A 130 5.49 5.58 7.39
N ALA A 131 5.77 5.89 6.12
CA ALA A 131 5.32 5.08 4.99
C ALA A 131 5.90 3.65 5.04
N ILE A 132 7.19 3.49 5.36
CA ILE A 132 7.79 2.16 5.53
C ILE A 132 7.10 1.38 6.66
N VAL A 133 6.91 2.01 7.82
CA VAL A 133 6.27 1.35 8.98
C VAL A 133 4.86 0.88 8.63
N HIS A 134 4.04 1.73 8.00
CA HIS A 134 2.68 1.38 7.62
C HIS A 134 2.63 0.28 6.55
N ALA A 135 3.50 0.33 5.53
CA ALA A 135 3.57 -0.72 4.51
C ALA A 135 3.95 -2.08 5.12
N ILE A 136 4.86 -2.10 6.10
CA ILE A 136 5.22 -3.31 6.85
C ILE A 136 4.02 -3.82 7.67
N TYR A 137 3.30 -2.93 8.35
CA TYR A 137 2.12 -3.31 9.13
C TYR A 137 1.00 -3.87 8.27
N GLU A 138 0.74 -3.28 7.10
CA GLU A 138 -0.24 -3.83 6.18
C GLU A 138 0.21 -5.20 5.65
N ALA A 139 1.49 -5.38 5.29
CA ALA A 139 1.99 -6.68 4.86
C ALA A 139 1.88 -7.75 5.97
N ALA A 140 2.15 -7.37 7.22
CA ALA A 140 1.96 -8.24 8.38
C ALA A 140 0.48 -8.58 8.63
N GLN A 141 -0.41 -7.59 8.51
CA GLN A 141 -1.85 -7.78 8.62
C GLN A 141 -2.36 -8.72 7.52
N SER A 142 -1.99 -8.49 6.26
CA SER A 142 -2.30 -9.36 5.12
C SER A 142 -1.88 -10.80 5.40
N ARG A 143 -0.67 -10.99 5.97
CA ARG A 143 -0.16 -12.31 6.35
C ARG A 143 -0.99 -12.95 7.47
N LEU A 144 -1.32 -12.21 8.52
CA LEU A 144 -2.12 -12.70 9.65
C LEU A 144 -3.53 -13.11 9.21
N THR A 145 -4.16 -12.29 8.37
CA THR A 145 -5.48 -12.56 7.80
C THR A 145 -5.50 -13.81 6.93
N ALA A 146 -4.44 -14.03 6.16
CA ALA A 146 -4.31 -15.25 5.38
C ALA A 146 -4.13 -16.48 6.29
N ILE A 147 -3.22 -16.43 7.28
CA ILE A 147 -2.99 -17.54 8.23
C ILE A 147 -4.25 -17.89 9.03
N SER A 148 -4.99 -16.88 9.49
CA SER A 148 -6.22 -17.11 10.27
C SER A 148 -7.37 -17.65 9.43
N GLY A 149 -7.27 -17.60 8.10
CA GLY A 149 -8.36 -17.95 7.19
C GLY A 149 -9.58 -17.03 7.33
N ALA A 150 -9.41 -15.82 7.86
CA ALA A 150 -10.52 -14.91 8.19
C ALA A 150 -11.10 -14.17 6.97
N ARG A 151 -10.52 -14.35 5.78
CA ARG A 151 -10.98 -13.73 4.53
C ARG A 151 -11.75 -14.72 3.66
N ASP A 152 -13.03 -14.43 3.43
CA ASP A 152 -13.91 -15.25 2.59
C ASP A 152 -13.50 -15.23 1.10
N ASP A 153 -12.75 -14.23 0.68
CA ASP A 153 -12.25 -14.06 -0.68
C ASP A 153 -10.92 -14.81 -0.94
N LEU A 154 -10.24 -15.29 0.11
CA LEU A 154 -9.10 -16.19 -0.03
C LEU A 154 -9.59 -17.61 -0.34
N THR A 155 -9.79 -17.87 -1.63
CA THR A 155 -10.26 -19.18 -2.10
C THR A 155 -9.14 -20.23 -2.14
N ARG A 156 -9.49 -21.47 -2.51
CA ARG A 156 -8.53 -22.55 -2.77
C ARG A 156 -7.47 -22.20 -3.83
N ALA A 157 -7.74 -21.23 -4.71
CA ALA A 157 -6.76 -20.74 -5.67
C ALA A 157 -5.60 -19.99 -4.99
N SER A 158 -5.86 -19.33 -3.86
CA SER A 158 -4.85 -18.65 -3.04
C SER A 158 -3.97 -19.62 -2.25
N TYR A 159 -4.43 -20.87 -2.08
CA TYR A 159 -3.71 -21.98 -1.43
C TYR A 159 -3.55 -23.16 -2.39
N PRO A 160 -2.72 -23.01 -3.45
CA PRO A 160 -2.56 -24.05 -4.44
C PRO A 160 -2.02 -25.32 -3.80
N LYS A 161 -2.70 -26.46 -4.07
CA LYS A 161 -2.26 -27.79 -3.61
C LYS A 161 -0.83 -28.14 -4.06
N TYR A 162 -0.39 -27.55 -5.17
CA TYR A 162 0.95 -27.69 -5.72
C TYR A 162 1.56 -26.29 -5.89
N PRO A 163 2.30 -25.78 -4.90
CA PRO A 163 2.95 -24.48 -4.99
C PRO A 163 4.02 -24.49 -6.08
N ASP A 164 4.18 -23.37 -6.79
CA ASP A 164 5.30 -23.18 -7.70
C ASP A 164 6.57 -22.86 -6.91
N TRP A 165 7.29 -23.90 -6.53
CA TRP A 165 8.51 -23.80 -5.74
C TRP A 165 9.63 -22.98 -6.42
N GLN A 166 9.66 -22.94 -7.75
CA GLN A 166 10.63 -22.12 -8.47
C GLN A 166 10.30 -20.63 -8.31
N LYS A 167 9.03 -20.26 -8.46
CA LYS A 167 8.56 -18.89 -8.23
C LYS A 167 8.80 -18.46 -6.78
N ILE A 168 8.47 -19.33 -5.81
CA ILE A 168 8.69 -19.10 -4.38
C ILE A 168 10.19 -18.86 -4.08
N ALA A 169 11.06 -19.72 -4.61
CA ALA A 169 12.50 -19.56 -4.46
C ALA A 169 13.02 -18.28 -5.13
N ALA A 170 12.46 -17.88 -6.27
CA ALA A 170 12.81 -16.63 -6.94
C ALA A 170 12.42 -15.40 -6.11
N HIS A 171 11.22 -15.36 -5.52
CA HIS A 171 10.83 -14.30 -4.59
C HIS A 171 11.75 -14.25 -3.38
N ARG A 172 12.07 -15.40 -2.77
CA ARG A 172 13.00 -15.45 -1.65
C ARG A 172 14.38 -14.89 -2.02
N ARG A 173 14.95 -15.33 -3.14
CA ARG A 173 16.23 -14.79 -3.64
C ARG A 173 16.16 -13.30 -3.91
N LEU A 174 15.05 -12.80 -4.46
CA LEU A 174 14.85 -11.36 -4.66
C LEU A 174 14.88 -10.61 -3.32
N LEU A 175 14.27 -11.16 -2.26
CA LEU A 175 14.25 -10.57 -0.92
C LEU A 175 15.61 -10.70 -0.22
N SER A 176 16.28 -11.83 -0.28
CA SER A 176 17.58 -12.02 0.38
C SER A 176 18.69 -11.25 -0.36
N ASP A 177 18.85 -11.52 -1.65
CA ASP A 177 20.06 -11.19 -2.43
C ASP A 177 19.79 -10.26 -3.62
N GLY A 178 18.53 -9.88 -3.84
CA GLY A 178 18.16 -9.00 -4.95
C GLY A 178 18.84 -7.63 -4.86
N PRO A 179 19.03 -6.95 -6.02
CA PRO A 179 19.63 -5.62 -6.10
C PRO A 179 18.86 -4.59 -5.25
N ARG A 180 19.60 -3.60 -4.71
CA ARG A 180 19.13 -2.61 -3.74
C ARG A 180 19.66 -1.22 -4.12
N ASP A 181 19.17 -0.70 -5.24
CA ASP A 181 19.75 0.48 -5.89
C ASP A 181 19.22 1.82 -5.33
N VAL A 182 18.17 1.80 -4.52
CA VAL A 182 17.56 3.02 -3.97
C VAL A 182 18.07 3.28 -2.56
N HIS A 183 18.64 4.46 -2.35
CA HIS A 183 19.01 4.92 -1.01
C HIS A 183 17.82 5.58 -0.30
N PHE A 184 17.64 5.28 0.98
CA PHE A 184 16.57 5.84 1.81
C PHE A 184 16.58 7.38 1.84
N HIS A 185 17.76 8.01 1.94
CA HIS A 185 17.89 9.47 1.98
C HIS A 185 17.40 10.17 0.70
N ALA A 186 17.42 9.48 -0.45
CA ALA A 186 16.88 10.02 -1.70
C ALA A 186 15.34 10.15 -1.67
N ILE A 187 14.69 9.45 -0.73
CA ILE A 187 13.25 9.46 -0.49
C ILE A 187 12.94 10.36 0.72
N ALA A 188 13.70 10.20 1.82
CA ALA A 188 13.49 10.92 3.08
C ALA A 188 13.70 12.43 2.98
N GLY A 189 14.40 12.93 1.95
CA GLY A 189 14.52 14.37 1.68
C GLY A 189 13.20 15.07 1.33
N GLN A 190 12.12 14.31 1.10
CA GLN A 190 10.78 14.80 0.75
C GLN A 190 9.93 14.97 2.02
N ASN A 191 10.40 15.74 3.00
CA ASN A 191 9.68 15.97 4.26
C ASN A 191 8.58 17.01 4.09
N TYR A 192 7.32 16.58 4.13
CA TYR A 192 6.14 17.45 4.02
C TYR A 192 5.54 17.85 5.38
N THR A 193 6.25 17.57 6.47
CA THR A 193 5.78 17.73 7.86
C THR A 193 5.92 19.14 8.42
N SER A 194 6.46 20.12 7.68
CA SER A 194 6.70 21.48 8.19
C SER A 194 5.48 22.42 8.12
N ALA A 195 4.33 21.97 7.62
CA ALA A 195 3.11 22.76 7.63
C ALA A 195 2.32 22.49 8.91
N GLY A 196 1.87 23.55 9.60
CA GLY A 196 1.02 23.42 10.80
C GLY A 196 -0.33 22.72 10.56
N ASN A 197 -0.68 22.41 9.30
CA ASN A 197 -1.86 21.64 8.91
C ASN A 197 -1.52 20.67 7.76
N ARG A 198 -1.63 19.36 8.01
CA ARG A 198 -1.38 18.28 7.03
C ARG A 198 -2.33 18.33 5.82
N MET A 199 -3.58 18.71 6.03
CA MET A 199 -4.58 18.84 4.96
C MET A 199 -4.16 19.93 3.98
N SER A 200 -3.79 21.11 4.49
CA SER A 200 -3.35 22.22 3.65
C SER A 200 -2.09 21.89 2.87
N ALA A 201 -1.14 21.18 3.47
CA ALA A 201 0.05 20.72 2.76
C ALA A 201 -0.28 19.73 1.64
N LEU A 202 -1.16 18.76 1.91
CA LEU A 202 -1.56 17.75 0.94
C LEU A 202 -2.30 18.38 -0.26
N LEU A 203 -3.24 19.28 0.01
CA LEU A 203 -3.96 20.02 -1.03
C LEU A 203 -3.02 20.89 -1.85
N ALA A 204 -2.05 21.56 -1.22
CA ALA A 204 -1.04 22.34 -1.95
C ALA A 204 -0.14 21.47 -2.84
N GLN A 205 0.19 20.24 -2.43
CA GLN A 205 0.92 19.29 -3.30
C GLN A 205 0.07 18.84 -4.49
N ILE A 206 -1.21 18.54 -4.26
CA ILE A 206 -2.16 18.16 -5.31
C ILE A 206 -2.29 19.30 -6.35
N GLU A 207 -2.52 20.53 -5.88
CA GLU A 207 -2.61 21.71 -6.73
C GLU A 207 -1.29 21.98 -7.46
N GLY A 208 -0.16 21.88 -6.76
CA GLY A 208 1.18 22.05 -7.35
C GLY A 208 1.52 21.01 -8.42
N ALA A 209 0.92 19.82 -8.36
CA ALA A 209 1.02 18.78 -9.39
C ALA A 209 0.06 19.00 -10.58
N GLY A 210 -0.71 20.10 -10.57
CA GLY A 210 -1.68 20.42 -11.62
C GLY A 210 -2.98 19.63 -11.54
N ILE A 211 -3.27 19.00 -10.40
CA ILE A 211 -4.54 18.34 -10.15
C ILE A 211 -5.50 19.38 -9.56
N ASP A 212 -6.51 19.76 -10.34
CA ASP A 212 -7.46 20.83 -10.00
C ASP A 212 -8.69 20.34 -9.22
N THR A 213 -8.90 19.02 -9.16
CA THR A 213 -10.16 18.45 -8.70
C THR A 213 -9.97 17.26 -7.76
N VAL A 214 -10.54 17.38 -6.55
CA VAL A 214 -10.70 16.29 -5.57
C VAL A 214 -12.17 16.25 -5.17
N TYR A 215 -12.86 15.16 -5.51
CA TYR A 215 -14.25 14.97 -5.11
C TYR A 215 -14.31 14.20 -3.79
N MET A 216 -15.11 14.72 -2.85
CA MET A 216 -15.47 14.04 -1.62
C MET A 216 -16.96 13.67 -1.67
N ILE A 217 -17.25 12.39 -1.46
CA ILE A 217 -18.60 11.87 -1.27
C ILE A 217 -18.72 11.41 0.18
N GLN A 218 -19.53 12.11 0.98
CA GLN A 218 -19.84 11.67 2.33
C GLN A 218 -20.87 10.54 2.30
N LEU A 219 -20.62 9.46 3.04
CA LEU A 219 -21.53 8.32 3.13
C LEU A 219 -22.40 8.44 4.38
N ASP A 220 -23.65 7.98 4.27
CA ASP A 220 -24.57 7.92 5.41
C ASP A 220 -24.11 6.82 6.37
N THR A 221 -23.80 7.20 7.61
CA THR A 221 -23.27 6.29 8.62
C THR A 221 -24.30 5.80 9.61
N ARG A 222 -25.58 6.19 9.48
CA ARG A 222 -26.61 5.78 10.44
C ARG A 222 -26.76 4.25 10.50
N PRO A 223 -26.86 3.67 11.71
CA PRO A 223 -26.99 4.33 13.02
C PRO A 223 -25.66 4.71 13.71
N LEU A 224 -24.50 4.47 13.07
CA LEU A 224 -23.15 4.73 13.58
C LEU A 224 -22.75 6.23 13.42
N GLY A 225 -23.56 7.13 13.97
CA GLY A 225 -23.46 8.59 13.70
C GLY A 225 -22.17 9.28 14.13
N ASP A 226 -21.36 8.66 14.99
CA ASP A 226 -20.06 9.20 15.42
C ASP A 226 -18.93 8.90 14.41
N LEU A 227 -19.19 8.08 13.40
CA LEU A 227 -18.23 7.74 12.36
C LEU A 227 -18.39 8.71 11.19
N SER A 228 -17.28 9.30 10.75
CA SER A 228 -17.16 9.97 9.46
C SER A 228 -16.66 8.98 8.41
N VAL A 229 -17.48 8.66 7.42
CA VAL A 229 -17.10 7.83 6.29
C VAL A 229 -17.19 8.64 5.01
N VAL A 230 -16.08 8.71 4.28
CA VAL A 230 -15.99 9.43 3.02
C VAL A 230 -15.46 8.52 1.93
N ARG A 231 -15.85 8.84 0.70
CA ARG A 231 -15.22 8.33 -0.51
C ARG A 231 -14.59 9.49 -1.26
N ILE A 232 -13.28 9.42 -1.41
CA ILE A 232 -12.49 10.34 -2.23
C ILE A 232 -12.40 9.80 -3.66
N VAL A 233 -12.54 10.71 -4.63
CA VAL A 233 -12.32 10.43 -6.04
C VAL A 233 -11.47 11.56 -6.62
N ILE A 234 -10.30 11.21 -7.14
CA ILE A 234 -9.38 12.13 -7.81
C ILE A 234 -9.27 11.65 -9.26
N PRO A 235 -9.99 12.26 -10.22
CA PRO A 235 -10.05 11.76 -11.60
C PRO A 235 -8.70 11.63 -12.30
N ALA A 236 -7.72 12.46 -11.90
CA ALA A 236 -6.36 12.43 -12.44
C ALA A 236 -5.53 11.23 -11.96
N LEU A 237 -5.98 10.50 -10.92
CA LEU A 237 -5.28 9.37 -10.32
C LEU A 237 -5.92 8.05 -10.74
N THR A 238 -5.09 7.07 -11.09
CA THR A 238 -5.55 5.76 -11.54
C THR A 238 -5.77 4.85 -10.32
N PRO A 239 -6.97 4.29 -10.11
CA PRO A 239 -7.16 3.29 -9.06
C PRO A 239 -6.40 2.00 -9.39
N LEU A 240 -5.97 1.27 -8.36
CA LEU A 240 -5.43 -0.07 -8.52
C LEU A 240 -6.61 -1.04 -8.70
N LEU A 241 -6.73 -1.62 -9.90
CA LEU A 241 -7.85 -2.50 -10.26
C LEU A 241 -7.56 -3.99 -10.02
N HIS A 242 -6.46 -4.31 -9.35
CA HIS A 242 -6.12 -5.68 -8.96
C HIS A 242 -6.51 -5.92 -7.51
N GLY A 243 -7.58 -6.70 -7.34
CA GLY A 243 -8.11 -7.26 -6.09
C GLY A 243 -9.02 -8.43 -6.44
#